data_AF-A0A8T5QCH6-F1
#
_entry.id   AF-A0A8T5QCH6-F1
#
_cell.length_a   1.000
_cell.length_b   1.000
_cell.length_c   1.000
_cell.angle_alpha   90.00
_cell.angle_beta   90.00
_cell.angle_gamma   90.00
#
_symmetry.space_group_name_H-M   'P 1'
#
loop_
_entity.id
_entity.type
_entity.pdbx_description
1 polymer ?
#
loop_
_entity_poly.entity_id
_entity_poly.type
_entity_poly.pdbx_seq_one_letter_code
_entity_poly.pdbx_strand_id
1 'polypeptide(L)'
;MRKKRLFEAAATLIGCVIGAGILGIPYVVAKAGFITGLVNIIVIGLVFLLINLYLGEVVLRTKGNHQLTGYAEKYTGRLGKYFMFVCLIIGIYGALIAYTIGGGSALASILGWDVLLCSIIFFGILSWIIYI
;
A
#
# COMPACT_ATOMS: atom_id res chain seq x y z
N MET A 1 17.40 8.33 -18.33
CA MET A 1 15.98 7.92 -18.49
C MET A 1 15.26 8.91 -19.38
N ARG A 2 14.44 8.45 -20.34
CA ARG A 2 13.61 9.34 -21.18
C ARG A 2 12.50 9.94 -20.30
N LYS A 3 12.33 11.27 -20.26
CA LYS A 3 11.42 11.98 -19.33
C LYS A 3 10.03 11.35 -19.17
N LYS A 4 9.42 10.83 -20.26
CA LYS A 4 8.12 10.15 -20.23
C LYS A 4 8.05 8.95 -19.26
N ARG A 5 9.11 8.14 -19.19
CA ARG A 5 9.17 6.97 -18.29
C ARG A 5 9.22 7.33 -16.81
N LEU A 6 9.69 8.53 -16.48
CA LEU A 6 9.83 8.99 -15.10
C LEU A 6 8.47 9.41 -14.54
N PHE A 7 7.66 10.08 -15.35
CA PHE A 7 6.26 10.40 -15.01
C PHE A 7 5.40 9.15 -14.92
N GLU A 8 5.55 8.20 -15.83
CA GLU A 8 4.85 6.91 -15.77
C GLU A 8 5.19 6.16 -14.46
N ALA A 9 6.47 6.02 -14.14
CA ALA A 9 6.91 5.37 -12.91
C ALA A 9 6.42 6.09 -11.65
N ALA A 10 6.46 7.43 -11.63
CA ALA A 10 5.95 8.22 -10.52
C ALA A 10 4.44 8.07 -10.36
N ALA A 11 3.67 8.10 -11.45
CA ALA A 11 2.22 7.91 -11.42
C ALA A 11 1.85 6.51 -10.92
N THR A 12 2.56 5.46 -11.37
CA THR A 12 2.36 4.11 -10.87
C THR A 12 2.67 4.02 -9.37
N LEU A 13 3.80 4.59 -8.92
CA LEU A 13 4.16 4.58 -7.51
C LEU A 13 3.12 5.31 -6.64
N ILE A 14 2.70 6.51 -7.06
CA ILE A 14 1.68 7.30 -6.36
C ILE A 14 0.37 6.52 -6.28
N GLY A 15 -0.07 5.91 -7.39
CA GLY A 15 -1.30 5.11 -7.43
C GLY A 15 -1.26 3.84 -6.57
N CYS A 16 -0.08 3.24 -6.38
CA CYS A 16 0.07 2.10 -5.47
C CYS A 16 0.18 2.51 -4.00
N VAL A 17 0.65 3.73 -3.70
CA VAL A 17 0.82 4.22 -2.32
C VAL A 17 -0.44 4.88 -1.79
N ILE A 18 -1.12 5.71 -2.61
CA ILE A 18 -2.37 6.36 -2.21
C ILE A 18 -3.49 5.31 -2.24
N GLY A 19 -4.05 5.03 -1.08
CA GLY A 19 -5.00 3.94 -0.89
C GLY A 19 -5.90 4.11 0.31
N ALA A 20 -6.56 3.03 0.75
CA ALA A 20 -7.49 3.04 1.88
C ALA A 20 -6.90 3.61 3.19
N GLY A 21 -5.57 3.55 3.36
CA GLY A 21 -4.88 4.14 4.51
C GLY A 21 -5.11 5.64 4.70
N ILE A 22 -5.38 6.39 3.61
CA ILE A 22 -5.63 7.84 3.70
C ILE A 22 -6.90 8.17 4.50
N LEU A 23 -7.87 7.25 4.52
CA LEU A 23 -9.13 7.39 5.25
C LEU A 23 -8.93 7.34 6.77
N GLY A 24 -7.86 6.70 7.24
CA GLY A 24 -7.52 6.61 8.66
C GLY A 24 -6.82 7.84 9.21
N ILE A 25 -6.20 8.67 8.35
CA ILE A 25 -5.39 9.82 8.79
C ILE A 25 -6.24 10.84 9.56
N PRO A 26 -7.40 11.32 9.05
CA PRO A 26 -8.22 12.29 9.77
C PRO A 26 -8.68 11.78 11.13
N TYR A 27 -9.02 10.49 11.24
CA TYR A 27 -9.45 9.86 12.49
C TYR A 27 -8.33 9.88 13.54
N VAL A 28 -7.10 9.49 13.16
CA VAL A 28 -5.96 9.48 14.08
C VAL A 28 -5.57 10.91 14.47
N VAL A 29 -5.58 11.87 13.54
CA VAL A 29 -5.30 13.28 13.82
C VAL A 29 -6.35 13.86 14.78
N ALA A 30 -7.63 13.55 14.58
CA ALA A 30 -8.71 13.98 15.47
C ALA A 30 -8.57 13.42 16.90
N LYS A 31 -8.02 12.21 17.05
CA LYS A 31 -7.78 11.58 18.36
C LYS A 31 -6.49 12.03 19.03
N ALA A 32 -5.39 12.14 18.28
CA ALA A 32 -4.07 12.45 18.81
C ALA A 32 -3.83 13.96 18.98
N GLY A 33 -4.54 14.79 18.19
CA GLY A 33 -4.31 16.22 18.06
C GLY A 33 -3.64 16.59 16.74
N PHE A 34 -3.82 17.83 16.29
CA PHE A 34 -3.31 18.30 15.00
C PHE A 34 -1.77 18.27 14.94
N ILE A 35 -1.10 18.82 15.95
CA ILE A 35 0.37 18.94 15.97
C ILE A 35 1.04 17.56 16.05
N THR A 36 0.55 16.68 16.93
CA THR A 36 1.04 15.30 17.07
C THR A 36 0.81 14.50 15.79
N GLY A 37 -0.37 14.64 15.17
CA GLY A 37 -0.69 14.05 13.88
C GLY A 37 0.25 14.52 12.77
N LEU A 38 0.50 15.82 12.66
CA LEU A 38 1.39 16.41 11.67
C LEU A 38 2.83 15.92 11.83
N VAL A 39 3.36 15.91 13.06
CA VAL A 39 4.70 15.40 13.36
C VAL A 39 4.81 13.92 12.96
N ASN A 40 3.81 13.10 13.29
CA ASN A 40 3.79 11.69 12.90
C ASN A 40 3.80 11.50 11.39
N ILE A 41 3.00 12.27 10.63
CA ILE A 41 2.98 12.19 9.16
C ILE A 41 4.36 12.52 8.58
N ILE A 42 5.01 13.58 9.06
CA ILE A 42 6.33 14.00 8.57
C ILE A 42 7.38 12.92 8.91
N VAL A 43 7.43 12.45 10.16
CA VAL A 43 8.43 11.48 10.61
C VAL A 43 8.27 10.15 9.88
N ILE A 44 7.05 9.61 9.82
CA ILE A 44 6.79 8.34 9.12
C ILE A 44 7.05 8.52 7.62
N GLY A 45 6.65 9.64 7.03
CA GLY A 45 6.93 9.97 5.63
C GLY A 45 8.42 9.97 5.30
N LEU A 46 9.25 10.58 6.16
CA LEU A 46 10.71 10.58 6.00
C LEU A 46 11.31 9.18 6.12
N VAL A 47 10.86 8.37 7.08
CA VAL A 47 11.31 6.98 7.23
C VAL A 47 10.98 6.17 5.97
N PHE A 48 9.76 6.27 5.46
CA PHE A 48 9.36 5.56 4.24
C PHE A 48 10.09 6.07 3.00
N LEU A 49 10.38 7.36 2.91
CA LEU A 49 11.20 7.92 1.84
C LEU A 49 12.59 7.27 1.83
N LEU A 50 13.26 7.20 2.99
CA LEU A 50 14.57 6.56 3.11
C LEU A 50 14.53 5.08 2.74
N ILE A 51 13.52 4.34 3.20
CA ILE A 51 13.34 2.93 2.87
C ILE A 51 13.21 2.74 1.34
N ASN A 52 12.42 3.59 0.67
CA ASN A 52 12.26 3.51 -0.78
C ASN A 52 13.55 3.86 -1.54
N LEU A 53 14.34 4.81 -1.05
CA LEU A 53 15.64 5.14 -1.63
C LEU A 53 16.63 3.96 -1.47
N TYR A 54 16.67 3.32 -0.30
CA TYR A 54 17.49 2.13 -0.09
C TYR A 54 17.05 0.96 -0.97
N LEU A 55 15.74 0.74 -1.12
CA LEU A 55 15.21 -0.27 -2.03
C LEU A 55 15.60 0.06 -3.48
N GLY A 56 15.56 1.33 -3.88
CA GLY A 56 16.02 1.79 -5.19
C GLY A 56 17.48 1.43 -5.46
N GLU A 57 18.38 1.67 -4.50
CA GLU A 57 19.79 1.26 -4.60
C GLU A 57 19.95 -0.26 -4.73
N VAL A 58 19.19 -1.05 -3.96
CA VAL A 58 19.19 -2.51 -4.05
C VAL A 58 18.77 -2.97 -5.45
N VAL A 59 17.70 -2.40 -6.00
CA VAL A 59 17.20 -2.71 -7.35
C VAL A 59 18.23 -2.34 -8.42
N LEU A 60 18.86 -1.16 -8.33
CA LEU A 60 19.84 -0.70 -9.31
C LEU A 60 21.15 -1.51 -9.29
N ARG A 61 21.58 -2.00 -8.11
CA ARG A 61 22.79 -2.82 -7.95
C ARG A 61 22.57 -4.30 -8.27
N THR A 62 21.33 -4.75 -8.26
CA THR A 62 20.97 -6.15 -8.50
C THR A 62 20.68 -6.37 -9.98
N LYS A 63 21.51 -7.16 -10.67
CA LYS A 63 21.18 -7.62 -12.03
C LYS A 63 19.93 -8.48 -12.02
N GLY A 64 18.93 -8.12 -12.83
CA GLY A 64 17.69 -8.86 -13.02
C GLY A 64 16.51 -8.33 -12.19
N ASN A 65 15.28 -8.57 -12.67
CA ASN A 65 14.06 -8.18 -11.98
C ASN A 65 13.66 -9.24 -10.97
N HIS A 66 13.57 -8.86 -9.70
CA HIS A 66 13.13 -9.74 -8.63
C HIS A 66 11.91 -9.17 -7.91
N GLN A 67 11.13 -10.05 -7.29
CA GLN A 67 10.15 -9.66 -6.28
C GLN A 67 10.87 -9.27 -4.99
N LEU A 68 10.18 -8.58 -4.07
CA LEU A 68 10.73 -8.19 -2.76
C LEU A 68 11.31 -9.40 -1.98
N THR A 69 10.66 -10.56 -2.05
CA THR A 69 11.17 -11.81 -1.46
C THR A 69 12.46 -12.30 -2.11
N GLY A 70 12.59 -12.12 -3.43
CA GLY A 70 13.80 -12.48 -4.18
C GLY A 70 14.97 -11.55 -3.88
N TYR A 71 14.73 -10.25 -3.72
CA TYR A 71 15.75 -9.33 -3.20
C TYR A 71 16.19 -9.72 -1.79
N ALA A 72 15.23 -10.04 -0.91
CA ALA A 72 15.54 -10.49 0.45
C ALA A 72 16.38 -11.78 0.45
N GLU A 73 16.01 -12.77 -0.36
CA GLU A 73 16.78 -14.01 -0.50
C GLU A 73 18.24 -13.74 -0.89
N LYS A 74 18.46 -12.82 -1.83
CA LYS A 74 19.79 -12.51 -2.36
C LYS A 74 20.70 -11.84 -1.32
N TYR A 75 20.17 -10.95 -0.49
CA TYR A 75 20.98 -10.15 0.44
C TYR A 75 21.00 -10.70 1.88
N THR A 76 19.97 -11.43 2.28
CA THR A 76 19.79 -11.92 3.66
C THR A 76 19.62 -13.44 3.74
N GLY A 77 19.67 -14.14 2.60
CA GLY A 77 19.54 -15.58 2.51
C GLY A 77 18.11 -16.08 2.64
N ARG A 78 17.96 -17.41 2.75
CA ARG A 78 16.64 -18.08 2.77
C ARG A 78 15.76 -17.63 3.93
N LEU A 79 16.34 -17.33 5.10
CA LEU A 79 15.57 -16.86 6.25
C LEU A 79 14.86 -15.53 5.95
N GLY A 80 15.56 -14.57 5.35
CA GLY A 80 14.95 -13.29 4.98
C GLY A 80 13.92 -13.41 3.86
N LYS A 81 14.08 -14.39 2.94
CA LYS A 81 13.03 -14.73 1.97
C LYS A 81 11.72 -15.11 2.66
N TYR A 82 11.78 -16.05 3.60
CA TYR A 82 10.59 -16.53 4.31
C TYR A 82 9.98 -15.43 5.18
N PHE A 83 10.81 -14.65 5.88
CA PHE A 83 10.33 -13.52 6.67
C PHE A 83 9.59 -12.49 5.79
N MET A 84 10.21 -12.06 4.69
CA MET A 84 9.58 -11.13 3.76
C MET A 84 8.32 -11.69 3.11
N PHE A 85 8.30 -13.00 2.82
CA PHE A 85 7.12 -13.67 2.29
C PHE A 85 5.94 -13.61 3.27
N VAL A 86 6.18 -13.91 4.56
CA VAL A 86 5.16 -13.82 5.61
C VAL A 86 4.67 -12.38 5.77
N CYS A 87 5.57 -11.40 5.80
CA CYS A 87 5.21 -9.98 5.88
C CYS A 87 4.34 -9.55 4.70
N LEU A 88 4.66 -9.98 3.48
CA LEU A 88 3.87 -9.67 2.29
C LEU A 88 2.49 -10.30 2.35
N ILE A 89 2.36 -11.56 2.78
CA ILE A 89 1.07 -12.21 2.96
C ILE A 89 0.22 -11.41 3.94
N ILE A 90 0.72 -11.16 5.15
CA ILE A 90 -0.03 -10.42 6.17
C ILE A 90 -0.41 -9.02 5.67
N GLY A 91 0.53 -8.32 5.02
CA GLY A 91 0.29 -6.99 4.47
C GLY A 91 -0.77 -6.97 3.38
N ILE A 92 -0.72 -7.90 2.42
CA ILE A 92 -1.69 -7.98 1.33
C ILE A 92 -3.08 -8.35 1.85
N TYR A 93 -3.19 -9.37 2.72
CA TYR A 93 -4.48 -9.73 3.31
C TYR A 93 -5.07 -8.60 4.16
N GLY A 94 -4.25 -7.93 4.98
CA GLY A 94 -4.67 -6.78 5.76
C GLY A 94 -5.14 -5.62 4.88
N ALA A 95 -4.42 -5.34 3.79
CA ALA A 95 -4.83 -4.33 2.81
C ALA A 95 -6.16 -4.70 2.16
N LEU A 96 -6.34 -5.94 1.70
CA LEU A 96 -7.59 -6.41 1.09
C LEU A 96 -8.79 -6.22 2.04
N ILE A 97 -8.65 -6.62 3.30
CA ILE A 97 -9.68 -6.41 4.33
C ILE A 97 -10.00 -4.92 4.49
N ALA A 98 -8.97 -4.07 4.63
CA ALA A 98 -9.15 -2.63 4.79
C ALA A 98 -9.82 -1.99 3.56
N TYR A 99 -9.47 -2.41 2.34
CA TYR A 99 -10.10 -1.94 1.11
C TYR A 99 -11.56 -2.38 1.01
N THR A 100 -11.89 -3.63 1.34
CA THR A 100 -13.27 -4.13 1.28
C THR A 100 -14.16 -3.40 2.29
N ILE A 101 -13.71 -3.24 3.54
CA ILE A 101 -14.47 -2.54 4.58
C ILE A 101 -14.56 -1.04 4.29
N GLY A 102 -13.43 -0.41 3.96
CA GLY A 102 -13.36 1.02 3.67
C GLY A 102 -14.16 1.41 2.43
N GLY A 103 -14.02 0.65 1.35
CA GLY A 103 -14.78 0.86 0.11
C GLY A 103 -16.27 0.60 0.30
N GLY A 104 -16.64 -0.49 0.98
CA GLY A 104 -18.04 -0.82 1.27
C GLY A 104 -18.74 0.20 2.16
N SER A 105 -18.08 0.68 3.22
CA SER A 105 -18.63 1.72 4.11
C SER A 105 -18.75 3.08 3.43
N ALA A 106 -17.77 3.46 2.60
CA ALA A 106 -17.86 4.67 1.79
C ALA A 106 -19.03 4.60 0.80
N LEU A 107 -19.19 3.46 0.11
CA LEU A 107 -20.29 3.24 -0.84
C LEU A 107 -21.66 3.25 -0.15
N ALA A 108 -21.78 2.60 1.01
CA ALA A 108 -22.98 2.61 1.83
C ALA A 108 -23.36 4.02 2.29
N SER A 109 -22.37 4.84 2.66
CA SER A 109 -22.59 6.23 3.09
C SER A 109 -23.13 7.12 1.95
N ILE A 110 -22.83 6.80 0.69
CA ILE A 110 -23.30 7.52 -0.49
C ILE A 110 -24.69 7.03 -0.92
N LEU A 111 -24.93 5.72 -0.90
CA LEU A 111 -26.18 5.11 -1.41
C LEU A 111 -27.28 4.96 -0.34
N GLY A 112 -26.93 5.05 0.95
CA GLY A 112 -27.84 4.81 2.07
C GLY A 112 -28.26 3.35 2.22
N TRP A 113 -27.52 2.42 1.61
CA TRP A 113 -27.77 0.98 1.68
C TRP A 113 -27.02 0.31 2.83
N ASP A 114 -27.35 -0.96 3.08
CA ASP A 114 -26.67 -1.77 4.07
C ASP A 114 -25.17 -1.97 3.74
N VAL A 115 -24.33 -1.86 4.77
CA VAL A 115 -22.86 -1.90 4.64
C VAL A 115 -22.37 -3.25 4.13
N LEU A 116 -23.02 -4.36 4.53
CA LEU A 116 -22.61 -5.69 4.13
C LEU A 116 -22.91 -5.92 2.64
N LEU A 117 -24.08 -5.47 2.17
CA LEU A 117 -24.42 -5.51 0.75
C LEU A 117 -23.44 -4.67 -0.09
N CYS A 118 -23.15 -3.44 0.31
CA CYS A 118 -22.19 -2.58 -0.39
C CYS A 118 -20.77 -3.17 -0.40
N SER A 119 -20.33 -3.80 0.68
CA SER A 119 -19.02 -4.45 0.76
C SER A 119 -18.91 -5.66 -0.18
N ILE A 120 -19.97 -6.46 -0.28
CA ILE A 120 -20.02 -7.60 -1.22
C ILE A 120 -20.01 -7.11 -2.67
N ILE A 121 -20.81 -6.08 -2.99
CA ILE A 121 -20.84 -5.49 -4.33
C ILE A 121 -19.45 -4.93 -4.69
N PHE A 122 -18.84 -4.17 -3.78
CA PHE A 122 -17.51 -3.60 -3.97
C PHE A 122 -16.45 -4.69 -4.21
N PHE A 123 -16.46 -5.74 -3.40
CA PHE A 123 -15.58 -6.90 -3.58
C PHE A 123 -15.83 -7.61 -4.91
N GLY A 124 -17.09 -7.85 -5.27
CA GLY A 124 -17.46 -8.52 -6.52
C GLY A 124 -16.98 -7.77 -7.76
N ILE A 125 -17.15 -6.44 -7.79
CA ILE A 125 -16.67 -5.59 -8.88
C ILE A 125 -15.14 -5.60 -8.96
N LEU A 126 -14.44 -5.41 -7.84
CA LEU A 126 -12.97 -5.41 -7.83
C LEU A 126 -12.40 -6.77 -8.26
N SER A 127 -12.97 -7.85 -7.75
CA SER A 127 -12.60 -9.21 -8.15
C SER A 127 -12.77 -9.40 -9.65
N TRP A 128 -13.92 -9.00 -10.21
CA TRP A 128 -14.19 -9.07 -11.64
C TRP A 128 -13.17 -8.31 -12.49
N ILE A 129 -12.79 -7.09 -12.08
CA ILE A 129 -11.79 -6.28 -12.77
C ILE A 129 -10.42 -6.97 -12.81
N ILE A 130 -10.05 -7.70 -11.75
CA ILE A 130 -8.76 -8.41 -11.67
C ILE A 130 -8.72 -9.61 -12.64
N TYR A 131 -9.87 -10.22 -12.94
CA TYR A 131 -9.96 -11.42 -13.79
C TYR A 131 -10.25 -11.12 -15.27
N ILE A 132 -10.39 -9.85 -15.66
CA ILE A 132 -10.41 -9.39 -17.06
C ILE A 132 -8.99 -9.07 -17.51
#